data_AF-A0A0G1RDA2-F1
#
_entry.id   AF-A0A0G1RDA2-F1
#
_cell.length_a   1.000
_cell.length_b   1.000
_cell.length_c   1.000
_cell.angle_alpha   90.00
_cell.angle_beta   90.00
_cell.angle_gamma   90.00
#
_symmetry.space_group_name_H-M   'P 1'
#
loop_
_entity.id
_entity.type
_entity.pdbx_description
1 polymer ?
#
loop_
_entity_poly.entity_id
_entity_poly.type
_entity_poly.pdbx_seq_one_letter_code
_entity_poly.pdbx_strand_id
1 'polypeptide(L)'
;MVVINSFQLISFQLSALPEIAYSYYMISSYKNLIVWQKSMELVIEVYKLTDAFPKTEMFGLVSQMRRCAVSIPSNIAEGKQRGTRKEYRQFTMIAFGSGAELETQIEISKRLGFCEKEDYIKVDELLGEILRMLMFS
;
A
#
# COMPACT_ATOMS: atom_id res chain seq x y z
N MET A 1 -21.13 -27.39 -8.81
CA MET A 1 -21.18 -25.95 -9.14
C MET A 1 -19.82 -25.38 -8.74
N VAL A 2 -18.92 -25.19 -9.69
CA VAL A 2 -17.55 -24.73 -9.40
C VAL A 2 -17.61 -23.23 -9.10
N VAL A 3 -17.30 -22.84 -7.87
CA VAL A 3 -17.19 -21.43 -7.48
C VAL A 3 -15.89 -20.92 -8.07
N ILE A 4 -15.97 -20.33 -9.27
CA ILE A 4 -14.84 -19.64 -9.89
C ILE A 4 -14.63 -18.36 -9.08
N ASN A 5 -13.47 -18.23 -8.42
CA ASN A 5 -13.16 -17.05 -7.64
C ASN A 5 -13.09 -15.81 -8.56
N SER A 6 -13.46 -14.63 -8.08
CA SER A 6 -13.55 -13.40 -8.89
C SER A 6 -12.26 -13.08 -9.68
N PHE A 7 -11.10 -13.50 -9.18
CA PHE A 7 -9.81 -13.43 -9.88
C PHE A 7 -9.71 -14.34 -11.13
N GLN A 8 -10.31 -15.52 -11.10
CA GLN A 8 -10.33 -16.45 -12.24
C GLN A 8 -11.31 -15.99 -13.34
N LEU A 9 -12.41 -15.32 -12.96
CA LEU A 9 -13.32 -14.70 -13.93
C LEU A 9 -12.68 -13.52 -14.66
N ILE A 10 -11.96 -12.65 -13.94
CA ILE A 10 -11.26 -11.51 -14.55
C ILE A 10 -10.15 -11.97 -15.50
N SER A 11 -9.37 -12.98 -15.12
CA SER A 11 -8.31 -13.52 -15.98
C SER A 11 -8.87 -14.20 -17.24
N PHE A 12 -9.97 -14.94 -17.13
CA PHE A 12 -10.65 -15.53 -18.30
C PHE A 12 -11.20 -14.44 -19.25
N GLN A 13 -11.81 -13.39 -18.71
CA GLN A 13 -12.42 -12.31 -19.48
C GLN A 13 -11.38 -11.39 -20.14
N LEU A 14 -10.21 -11.21 -19.53
CA LEU A 14 -9.08 -10.49 -20.11
C LEU A 14 -8.34 -11.31 -21.19
N SER A 15 -8.30 -12.64 -21.06
CA SER A 15 -7.69 -13.53 -22.08
C SER A 15 -8.45 -13.57 -23.40
N ALA A 16 -9.71 -13.10 -23.41
CA ALA A 16 -10.55 -12.97 -24.58
C ALA A 16 -10.44 -11.61 -25.29
N LEU A 17 -9.67 -10.66 -24.74
CA LEU A 17 -9.41 -9.38 -25.40
C LEU A 17 -8.39 -9.55 -26.53
N PRO A 18 -8.46 -8.73 -27.60
CA PRO A 18 -7.39 -8.66 -28.59
C PRO A 18 -6.04 -8.46 -27.90
N GLU A 19 -4.99 -9.11 -28.38
CA GLU A 19 -3.65 -9.09 -27.77
C GLU A 19 -3.15 -7.66 -27.49
N ILE A 20 -3.48 -6.71 -28.36
CA ILE A 20 -3.19 -5.27 -28.22
C ILE A 20 -3.92 -4.66 -27.01
N ALA A 21 -5.18 -4.99 -26.78
CA ALA A 21 -5.98 -4.46 -25.68
C ALA A 21 -5.54 -5.07 -24.33
N TYR A 22 -5.19 -6.37 -24.31
CA TYR A 22 -4.60 -7.00 -23.13
C TYR A 22 -3.23 -6.39 -22.80
N SER A 23 -2.36 -6.23 -23.79
CA SER A 23 -1.07 -5.56 -23.64
C SER A 23 -1.22 -4.13 -23.11
N TYR A 24 -2.15 -3.35 -23.68
CA TYR A 24 -2.45 -1.99 -23.20
C TYR A 24 -2.95 -1.97 -21.76
N TYR A 25 -3.86 -2.87 -21.38
CA TYR A 25 -4.36 -2.98 -20.01
C TYR A 25 -3.25 -3.35 -19.01
N MET A 26 -2.39 -4.30 -19.40
CA MET A 26 -1.21 -4.66 -18.63
C MET A 26 -0.26 -3.46 -18.51
N ILE A 27 -0.08 -2.64 -19.53
CA ILE A 27 0.76 -1.43 -19.43
C ILE A 27 0.08 -0.35 -18.55
N SER A 28 -1.25 -0.25 -18.56
CA SER A 28 -1.98 0.82 -17.87
C SER A 28 -2.29 0.54 -16.39
N SER A 29 -2.23 -0.73 -15.95
CA SER A 29 -2.64 -1.11 -14.60
C SER A 29 -1.74 -0.51 -13.52
N TYR A 30 -2.34 0.11 -12.50
CA TYR A 30 -1.63 0.57 -11.30
C TYR A 30 -0.91 -0.56 -10.57
N LYS A 31 -1.33 -1.81 -10.75
CA LYS A 31 -0.70 -2.99 -10.14
C LYS A 31 0.73 -3.23 -10.64
N ASN A 32 1.10 -2.64 -11.77
CA ASN A 32 2.46 -2.72 -12.32
C ASN A 32 3.37 -1.59 -11.84
N LEU A 33 2.85 -0.64 -11.05
CA LEU A 33 3.69 0.36 -10.40
C LEU A 33 4.46 -0.30 -9.26
N ILE A 34 5.79 -0.26 -9.31
CA ILE A 34 6.67 -0.80 -8.26
C ILE A 34 6.32 -0.19 -6.89
N VAL A 35 6.04 1.13 -6.86
CA VAL A 35 5.65 1.82 -5.61
C VAL A 35 4.35 1.26 -5.03
N TRP A 36 3.39 0.88 -5.87
CA TRP A 36 2.15 0.24 -5.43
C TRP A 36 2.41 -1.16 -4.87
N GLN A 37 3.24 -1.97 -5.55
CA GLN A 37 3.59 -3.32 -5.10
C GLN A 37 4.29 -3.31 -3.75
N LYS A 38 5.27 -2.42 -3.58
CA LYS A 38 5.97 -2.22 -2.30
C LYS A 38 5.02 -1.72 -1.21
N SER A 39 4.09 -0.83 -1.57
CA SER A 39 3.07 -0.35 -0.64
C SER A 39 2.12 -1.47 -0.18
N MET A 40 1.82 -2.44 -1.04
CA MET A 40 1.08 -3.65 -0.64
C MET A 40 1.89 -4.51 0.33
N GLU A 41 3.20 -4.68 0.10
CA GLU A 41 4.09 -5.37 1.05
C GLU A 41 4.13 -4.65 2.40
N LEU A 42 4.27 -3.32 2.40
CA LEU A 42 4.23 -2.49 3.61
C LEU A 42 2.94 -2.71 4.41
N VAL A 43 1.77 -2.78 3.75
CA VAL A 43 0.50 -3.07 4.44
C VAL A 43 0.59 -4.39 5.21
N ILE A 44 1.07 -5.46 4.58
CA ILE A 44 1.19 -6.77 5.22
C ILE A 44 2.13 -6.72 6.42
N GLU A 45 3.30 -6.08 6.27
CA GLU A 45 4.28 -5.97 7.35
C GLU A 45 3.78 -5.11 8.52
N VAL A 46 3.02 -4.04 8.25
CA VAL A 46 2.38 -3.24 9.32
C VAL A 46 1.33 -4.08 10.06
N TYR A 47 0.55 -4.90 9.37
CA TYR A 47 -0.41 -5.79 10.04
C TYR A 47 0.31 -6.79 10.95
N LYS A 48 1.37 -7.44 10.46
CA LYS A 48 2.18 -8.38 11.24
C LYS A 48 2.83 -7.72 12.47
N LEU A 49 3.47 -6.57 12.28
CA LEU A 49 4.09 -5.80 13.36
C LEU A 49 3.07 -5.45 14.45
N THR A 50 1.92 -4.90 14.04
CA THR A 50 0.88 -4.46 14.97
C THR A 50 0.10 -5.59 15.65
N ASP A 51 0.20 -6.84 15.18
CA ASP A 51 -0.39 -8.00 15.87
C ASP A 51 0.33 -8.30 17.20
N ALA A 52 1.59 -7.90 17.34
CA ALA A 52 2.39 -8.04 18.55
C ALA A 52 2.14 -6.93 19.59
N PHE A 53 1.43 -5.86 19.22
CA PHE A 53 1.19 -4.73 20.11
C PHE A 53 0.22 -5.09 21.26
N PRO A 54 0.25 -4.35 22.39
CA PRO A 54 -0.71 -4.53 23.47
C PRO A 54 -2.16 -4.45 22.99
N LYS A 55 -3.03 -5.35 23.46
CA LYS A 55 -4.45 -5.38 23.05
C LYS A 55 -5.21 -4.09 23.37
N THR A 56 -4.75 -3.33 24.36
CA THR A 56 -5.29 -2.00 24.70
C THR A 56 -5.15 -0.98 23.57
N GLU A 57 -4.18 -1.16 22.66
CA GLU A 57 -3.94 -0.28 21.52
C GLU A 57 -4.70 -0.68 20.25
N MET A 58 -5.54 -1.72 20.30
CA MET A 58 -6.27 -2.24 19.13
C MET A 58 -7.09 -1.14 18.43
N PHE A 59 -7.81 -0.33 19.21
CA PHE A 59 -8.58 0.82 18.71
C PHE A 59 -7.78 2.14 18.74
N GLY A 60 -6.60 2.12 19.36
CA GLY A 60 -5.64 3.22 19.40
C GLY A 60 -4.67 3.14 18.22
N LEU A 61 -3.38 3.02 18.53
CA LEU A 61 -2.29 3.11 17.56
C LEU A 61 -2.38 2.03 16.45
N VAL A 62 -2.80 0.80 16.80
CA VAL A 62 -2.94 -0.30 15.82
C VAL A 62 -3.90 0.06 14.71
N SER A 63 -5.08 0.60 15.05
CA SER A 63 -6.09 0.97 14.06
C SER A 63 -5.62 2.13 13.16
N GLN A 64 -4.87 3.08 13.71
CA GLN A 64 -4.37 4.23 12.96
C GLN A 64 -3.29 3.81 11.98
N MET A 65 -2.29 3.04 12.44
CA MET A 65 -1.20 2.55 11.59
C MET A 65 -1.71 1.73 10.41
N ARG A 66 -2.66 0.82 10.66
CA ARG A 66 -3.26 0.00 9.60
C ARG A 66 -4.02 0.85 8.57
N ARG A 67 -4.71 1.91 9.01
CA ARG A 67 -5.39 2.84 8.09
C ARG A 67 -4.40 3.65 7.26
N CYS A 68 -3.36 4.21 7.88
CA CYS A 68 -2.32 4.95 7.18
C CYS A 68 -1.63 4.05 6.13
N ALA A 69 -1.24 2.83 6.52
CA ALA A 69 -0.63 1.86 5.61
C ALA A 69 -1.53 1.52 4.41
N VAL A 70 -2.82 1.22 4.64
CA VAL A 70 -3.79 0.89 3.56
C VAL A 70 -4.09 2.10 2.67
N SER A 71 -4.05 3.32 3.22
CA SER A 71 -4.27 4.56 2.48
C SER A 71 -3.23 4.77 1.37
N ILE A 72 -1.97 4.38 1.60
CA ILE A 72 -0.87 4.58 0.65
C ILE A 72 -1.13 3.89 -0.71
N PRO A 73 -1.27 2.55 -0.81
CA PRO A 73 -1.55 1.89 -2.09
C PRO A 73 -2.93 2.26 -2.66
N SER A 74 -3.90 2.59 -1.80
CA SER A 74 -5.24 3.01 -2.24
C SER A 74 -5.18 4.33 -3.03
N ASN A 75 -4.48 5.34 -2.50
CA ASN A 75 -4.31 6.62 -3.17
C ASN A 75 -3.45 6.49 -4.45
N ILE A 76 -2.39 5.67 -4.45
CA ILE A 76 -1.61 5.40 -5.66
C ILE A 76 -2.49 4.82 -6.78
N ALA A 77 -3.33 3.84 -6.44
CA ALA A 77 -4.25 3.22 -7.38
C ALA A 77 -5.30 4.21 -7.91
N GLU A 78 -5.92 4.97 -7.00
CA GLU A 78 -6.92 5.96 -7.37
C GLU A 78 -6.34 7.05 -8.29
N GLY A 79 -5.19 7.62 -7.92
CA GLY A 79 -4.51 8.61 -8.73
C GLY A 79 -4.21 8.10 -10.15
N LYS A 80 -3.74 6.86 -10.26
CA LYS A 80 -3.39 6.27 -11.57
C LYS A 80 -4.63 6.09 -12.45
N GLN A 81 -5.79 5.81 -11.85
CA GLN A 81 -7.04 5.57 -12.57
C GLN A 81 -7.72 6.87 -13.06
N ARG A 82 -7.41 8.03 -12.45
CA ARG A 82 -8.01 9.34 -12.80
C ARG A 82 -7.58 9.88 -14.17
N GLY A 83 -6.46 9.38 -14.71
CA GLY A 83 -6.07 9.56 -16.11
C GLY A 83 -5.27 10.83 -16.44
N THR A 84 -5.19 11.82 -15.55
CA THR A 84 -4.32 13.00 -15.74
C THR A 84 -3.09 13.00 -14.82
N ARG A 85 -1.97 13.59 -15.28
CA ARG A 85 -0.76 13.75 -14.45
C ARG A 85 -0.99 14.61 -13.22
N LYS A 86 -1.84 15.65 -13.33
CA LYS A 86 -2.14 16.56 -12.23
C LYS A 86 -2.86 15.84 -11.09
N GLU A 87 -3.87 15.03 -11.42
CA GLU A 87 -4.59 14.23 -10.42
C GLU A 87 -3.68 13.14 -9.85
N TYR A 88 -2.90 12.44 -10.69
CA TYR A 88 -1.94 11.45 -10.20
C TYR A 88 -1.02 12.06 -9.12
N ARG A 89 -0.44 13.24 -9.38
CA ARG A 89 0.41 13.96 -8.42
C ARG A 89 -0.34 14.35 -7.15
N GLN A 90 -1.60 14.78 -7.24
CA GLN A 90 -2.39 15.11 -6.07
C GLN A 90 -2.59 13.88 -5.16
N PHE A 91 -2.93 12.74 -5.75
CA PHE A 91 -3.13 11.49 -5.00
C PHE A 91 -1.83 10.91 -4.45
N THR A 92 -0.70 11.00 -5.18
CA THR A 92 0.60 10.56 -4.64
C THR A 92 1.07 11.45 -3.48
N MET A 93 0.72 12.74 -3.47
CA MET A 93 0.94 13.61 -2.30
C MET A 93 0.10 13.20 -1.09
N ILE A 94 -1.13 12.75 -1.28
CA ILE A 94 -1.96 12.20 -0.19
C ILE A 94 -1.36 10.90 0.34
N ALA A 95 -0.88 10.03 -0.55
CA ALA A 95 -0.16 8.82 -0.17
C ALA A 95 1.11 9.14 0.63
N PHE A 96 1.87 10.17 0.21
CA PHE A 96 3.06 10.64 0.93
C PHE A 96 2.72 11.14 2.33
N GLY A 97 1.64 11.93 2.47
CA GLY A 97 1.14 12.37 3.78
C GLY A 97 0.76 11.19 4.69
N SER A 98 0.07 10.19 4.15
CA SER A 98 -0.27 8.96 4.89
C SER A 98 0.98 8.19 5.35
N GLY A 99 2.04 8.19 4.53
CA GLY A 99 3.33 7.59 4.90
C GLY A 99 4.04 8.34 6.01
N ALA A 100 4.02 9.68 6.01
CA ALA A 100 4.59 10.49 7.10
C ALA A 100 3.85 10.30 8.44
N GLU A 101 2.51 10.17 8.39
CA GLU A 101 1.72 9.82 9.57
C GLU A 101 2.09 8.43 10.10
N LEU A 102 2.23 7.43 9.21
CA LEU A 102 2.65 6.09 9.59
C LEU A 102 4.06 6.08 10.20
N GLU A 103 5.02 6.81 9.61
CA GLU A 103 6.38 6.95 10.13
C GLU A 103 6.37 7.51 11.57
N THR A 104 5.55 8.53 11.80
CA THR A 104 5.37 9.13 13.13
C THR A 104 4.83 8.10 14.13
N GLN A 105 3.82 7.31 13.73
CA GLN A 105 3.22 6.29 14.60
C GLN A 105 4.17 5.12 14.88
N ILE A 106 5.00 4.73 13.91
CA ILE A 106 6.08 3.75 14.11
C ILE A 106 7.06 4.26 15.16
N GLU A 107 7.52 5.51 15.05
CA GLU A 107 8.43 6.11 16.03
C GLU A 107 7.82 6.18 17.44
N ILE A 108 6.53 6.49 17.55
CA ILE A 108 5.79 6.43 18.82
C ILE A 108 5.80 5.01 19.39
N SER A 109 5.49 3.99 18.58
CA SER A 109 5.46 2.60 19.05
C SER A 109 6.82 2.08 19.53
N LYS A 110 7.92 2.51 18.89
CA LYS A 110 9.29 2.23 19.34
C LYS A 110 9.58 2.84 20.71
N ARG A 111 9.18 4.10 20.92
CA ARG A 111 9.39 4.82 22.20
C ARG A 111 8.57 4.25 23.35
N LEU A 112 7.40 3.73 23.04
CA LEU A 112 6.55 3.03 24.00
C LEU A 112 7.01 1.59 24.26
N GLY A 113 8.00 1.08 23.50
CA GLY A 113 8.55 -0.26 23.68
C GLY A 113 7.58 -1.37 23.34
N PHE A 114 6.72 -1.20 22.34
CA PHE A 114 5.72 -2.21 21.99
C PHE A 114 6.30 -3.47 21.32
N CYS A 115 7.47 -3.37 20.71
CA CYS A 115 8.21 -4.47 20.08
C CYS A 115 9.73 -4.20 20.18
N GLU A 116 10.55 -5.19 19.84
CA GLU A 116 12.01 -5.03 19.76
C GLU A 116 12.41 -4.23 18.53
N LYS A 117 13.62 -3.66 18.51
CA LYS A 117 14.07 -2.79 17.40
C LYS A 117 14.11 -3.53 16.07
N GLU A 118 14.46 -4.82 16.11
CA GLU A 118 14.60 -5.68 14.95
C GLU A 118 13.26 -5.92 14.24
N ASP A 119 12.14 -5.90 14.99
CA ASP A 119 10.79 -6.10 14.45
C ASP A 119 10.38 -4.95 13.50
N TYR A 120 10.98 -3.76 13.65
CA TYR A 120 10.65 -2.58 12.84
C TYR A 120 11.47 -2.46 11.55
N ILE A 121 12.61 -3.15 11.44
CA ILE A 121 13.58 -2.95 10.34
C ILE A 121 12.90 -3.02 8.98
N LYS A 122 12.13 -4.09 8.75
CA LYS A 122 11.49 -4.32 7.45
C LYS A 122 10.44 -3.26 7.12
N VAL A 123 9.66 -2.81 8.11
CA VAL A 123 8.64 -1.78 7.93
C VAL A 123 9.31 -0.42 7.65
N ASP A 124 10.37 -0.07 8.39
CA ASP A 124 11.13 1.16 8.20
C ASP A 124 11.76 1.23 6.81
N GLU A 125 12.40 0.14 6.36
CA GLU A 125 13.04 0.05 5.05
C GLU A 125 12.03 0.23 3.92
N LEU A 126 10.91 -0.50 3.97
CA LEU A 126 9.84 -0.41 2.98
C LEU A 126 9.23 0.99 2.95
N LEU A 127 8.88 1.54 4.11
CA LEU A 127 8.27 2.87 4.20
C LEU A 127 9.21 3.95 3.67
N GLY A 128 10.48 3.92 4.07
CA GLY A 128 11.48 4.87 3.58
C GLY A 128 11.70 4.78 2.07
N GLU A 129 11.68 3.58 1.48
CA GLU A 129 11.76 3.41 0.03
C GLU A 129 10.53 3.97 -0.67
N ILE A 130 9.32 3.65 -0.19
CA ILE A 130 8.05 4.13 -0.75
C ILE A 130 7.99 5.66 -0.71
N LEU A 131 8.37 6.29 0.41
CA LEU A 131 8.38 7.75 0.54
C LEU A 131 9.32 8.41 -0.46
N ARG A 132 10.52 7.84 -0.69
CA ARG A 132 11.43 8.31 -1.75
C ARG A 132 10.80 8.18 -3.13
N MET A 133 10.14 7.06 -3.43
CA MET A 133 9.47 6.87 -4.72
C MET A 133 8.32 7.86 -4.94
N LEU A 134 7.54 8.16 -3.90
CA LEU A 134 6.41 9.09 -3.96
C LEU A 134 6.85 10.55 -4.09
N MET A 135 7.95 10.94 -3.45
CA MET A 135 8.48 12.30 -3.51
C MET A 135 8.84 12.76 -4.93
N PHE A 136 9.26 11.82 -5.78
CA PHE A 136 9.66 12.09 -7.17
C PHE A 136 8.59 11.71 -8.21
N SER A 137 7.36 11.41 -7.78
CA SER A 137 6.26 10.94 -8.65
C SER A 137 5.34 12.02 -9.21
#